data_AF-A0A970Q9C6-F1
#
_entry.id   AF-A0A970Q9C6-F1
#
_cell.length_a   1.000
_cell.length_b   1.000
_cell.length_c   1.000
_cell.angle_alpha   90.00
_cell.angle_beta   90.00
_cell.angle_gamma   90.00
#
_symmetry.space_group_name_H-M   'P 1'
#
loop_
_entity.id
_entity.type
_entity.pdbx_description
1 polymer ?
#
loop_
_entity_poly.entity_id
_entity_poly.type
_entity_poly.pdbx_seq_one_letter_code
_entity_poly.pdbx_strand_id
1 'polypeptide(L)'
;MSYSCLSAAYDGRGNIVGNPDFVNPSAGDFRLSSTSPCMDAGTSDGEDIPSTDIDGVPRPQGAGIDMGAYEYYKEDKVPVKGEDLSKAKSP
;
A
#
# COMPACT_ATOMS: atom_id res chain seq x y z
N MET A 1 0.09 12.34 16.68
CA MET A 1 -0.15 11.82 15.33
C MET A 1 1.20 11.37 14.79
N SER A 2 1.35 10.10 14.45
CA SER A 2 2.62 9.52 13.96
C SER A 2 2.33 8.68 12.71
N TYR A 3 3.31 8.55 11.82
CA TYR A 3 3.18 7.81 10.56
C TYR A 3 1.96 8.25 9.73
N SER A 4 1.86 9.56 9.48
CA SER A 4 0.82 10.19 8.67
C SER A 4 1.40 11.03 7.55
N CYS A 5 0.72 11.08 6.41
CA CYS A 5 1.08 11.93 5.28
C CYS A 5 0.19 13.18 5.30
N LEU A 6 0.80 14.34 5.52
CA LEU A 6 0.11 15.58 5.83
C LEU A 6 0.50 16.67 4.83
N SER A 7 -0.41 17.63 4.62
CA SER A 7 -0.15 18.81 3.78
C SER A 7 0.71 19.88 4.47
N ALA A 8 0.93 19.73 5.77
CA ALA A 8 1.75 20.62 6.58
C ALA A 8 2.51 19.82 7.64
N ALA A 9 3.64 20.37 8.09
CA ALA A 9 4.43 19.76 9.14
C ALA A 9 3.64 19.67 10.45
N TYR A 10 3.67 18.49 11.07
CA TYR A 10 3.12 18.25 12.39
C TYR A 10 4.06 17.33 13.16
N ASP A 11 4.30 17.65 14.43
CA ASP A 11 5.21 16.89 15.27
C ASP A 11 4.72 15.45 15.47
N GLY A 12 5.60 14.50 15.17
CA GLY A 12 5.32 13.08 15.28
C GLY A 12 6.31 12.25 14.49
N ARG A 13 6.72 11.11 15.06
CA ARG A 13 7.66 10.19 14.41
C ARG A 13 7.05 9.66 13.11
N GLY A 14 7.87 9.62 12.05
CA GLY A 14 7.48 9.01 10.78
C GLY A 14 6.42 9.78 9.99
N ASN A 15 6.06 11.00 10.40
CA ASN A 15 5.20 11.84 9.58
C ASN A 15 5.91 12.28 8.31
N ILE A 16 5.18 12.27 7.20
CA ILE A 16 5.64 12.74 5.90
C ILE A 16 4.86 14.01 5.57
N VAL A 17 5.57 15.05 5.10
CA VAL A 17 4.94 16.25 4.54
C VAL A 17 5.02 16.13 3.03
N GLY A 18 3.89 15.86 2.37
CA GLY A 18 3.88 15.57 0.95
C GLY A 18 2.50 15.20 0.41
N ASN A 19 2.47 14.87 -0.89
CA ASN A 19 1.30 14.31 -1.53
C ASN A 19 1.35 12.78 -1.43
N PRO A 20 0.31 12.10 -0.91
CA PRO A 20 0.21 10.63 -0.94
C PRO A 20 0.20 10.04 -2.35
N ASP A 21 -0.01 10.86 -3.40
CA ASP A 21 0.02 10.44 -4.80
C ASP A 21 -0.95 9.28 -5.09
N PHE A 22 -2.22 9.49 -4.72
CA PHE A 22 -3.30 8.54 -4.97
C PHE A 22 -3.64 8.42 -6.46
N VAL A 23 -4.06 7.22 -6.90
CA VAL A 23 -4.39 6.93 -8.31
C VAL A 23 -5.52 7.81 -8.85
N ASN A 24 -6.66 7.88 -8.15
CA ASN A 24 -7.77 8.76 -8.55
C ASN A 24 -8.67 9.11 -7.34
N PRO A 25 -8.20 10.01 -6.45
CA PRO A 25 -8.94 10.35 -5.23
C PRO A 25 -10.28 11.02 -5.54
N SER A 26 -10.43 11.69 -6.69
CA SER A 26 -11.69 12.32 -7.11
C SER A 26 -12.81 11.31 -7.41
N ALA A 27 -12.42 10.09 -7.77
CA ALA A 27 -13.33 8.96 -7.99
C ALA A 27 -13.38 7.98 -6.80
N GLY A 28 -12.73 8.32 -5.67
CA GLY A 28 -12.65 7.45 -4.50
C GLY A 28 -11.59 6.35 -4.58
N ASP A 29 -10.70 6.37 -5.56
CA ASP A 29 -9.56 5.45 -5.65
C ASP A 29 -8.36 6.01 -4.90
N PHE A 30 -8.24 5.62 -3.64
CA PHE A 30 -7.18 6.04 -2.72
C PHE A 30 -6.01 5.05 -2.65
N ARG A 31 -5.89 4.15 -3.64
CA ARG A 31 -4.67 3.33 -3.78
C ARG A 31 -3.49 4.24 -4.11
N LEU A 32 -2.31 3.88 -3.61
CA LEU A 32 -1.08 4.63 -3.88
C LEU A 32 -0.61 4.39 -5.32
N SER A 33 -0.01 5.40 -5.94
CA SER A 33 0.77 5.23 -7.17
C SER A 33 2.12 4.55 -6.86
N SER A 34 2.80 4.08 -7.92
CA SER A 34 4.16 3.51 -7.83
C SER A 34 5.26 4.51 -7.46
N THR A 35 4.93 5.80 -7.30
CA THR A 35 5.86 6.87 -6.92
C THR A 35 5.50 7.53 -5.59
N SER A 36 4.50 6.99 -4.90
CA SER A 36 4.01 7.56 -3.66
C SER A 36 5.11 7.54 -2.57
N PRO A 37 5.29 8.64 -1.82
CA PRO A 37 6.15 8.65 -0.65
C PRO A 37 5.57 7.84 0.52
N CYS A 38 4.30 7.41 0.43
CA CYS A 38 3.63 6.60 1.45
C CYS A 38 3.90 5.11 1.32
N MET A 39 4.51 4.66 0.22
CA MET A 39 4.94 3.28 0.06
C MET A 39 6.03 2.93 1.08
N ASP A 40 5.93 1.75 1.69
CA ASP A 40 6.86 1.21 2.68
C ASP A 40 7.08 2.13 3.91
N ALA A 41 6.22 3.13 4.14
CA ALA A 41 6.43 4.21 5.12
C ALA A 41 5.52 4.15 6.35
N GLY A 42 4.64 3.16 6.42
CA GLY A 42 3.80 2.85 7.57
C GLY A 42 4.58 2.25 8.73
N THR A 43 3.88 2.05 9.85
CA THR A 43 4.46 1.44 11.07
C THR A 43 4.05 -0.02 11.19
N SER A 44 5.02 -0.87 11.53
CA SER A 44 4.78 -2.23 12.05
C SER A 44 4.66 -2.29 13.57
N ASP A 45 4.88 -1.15 14.25
CA ASP A 45 4.87 -1.06 15.70
C ASP A 45 3.45 -0.67 16.16
N GLY A 46 2.66 -1.66 16.58
CA GLY A 46 1.31 -1.48 17.11
C GLY A 46 0.56 -2.79 17.30
N GLU A 47 -0.35 -2.85 18.28
CA GLU A 47 -1.13 -4.08 18.58
C GLU A 47 -2.30 -4.30 17.59
N ASP A 48 -2.79 -3.24 16.93
CA ASP A 48 -3.98 -3.26 16.07
C ASP A 48 -3.65 -3.07 14.58
N ILE A 49 -2.53 -3.60 14.12
CA ILE A 49 -2.16 -3.53 12.69
C ILE A 49 -2.87 -4.65 11.94
N PRO A 50 -3.79 -4.32 11.00
CA PRO A 50 -4.47 -5.33 10.23
C PRO A 50 -3.49 -6.14 9.38
N SER A 51 -3.68 -7.47 9.32
CA SER A 51 -2.86 -8.35 8.49
C SER A 51 -3.12 -8.18 6.98
N THR A 52 -4.23 -7.53 6.62
CA THR A 52 -4.59 -7.21 5.24
C THR A 52 -5.11 -5.77 5.13
N ASP A 53 -5.01 -5.19 3.94
CA ASP A 53 -5.63 -3.91 3.60
C ASP A 53 -7.15 -4.03 3.35
N ILE A 54 -7.79 -2.94 2.93
CA ILE A 54 -9.24 -2.88 2.69
C ILE A 54 -9.72 -3.76 1.51
N ASP A 55 -8.84 -4.09 0.57
CA ASP A 55 -9.12 -4.98 -0.58
C ASP A 55 -8.69 -6.44 -0.29
N GLY A 56 -8.15 -6.72 0.90
CA GLY A 56 -7.70 -8.05 1.31
C GLY A 56 -6.26 -8.38 0.92
N VAL A 57 -5.47 -7.39 0.48
CA VAL A 57 -4.05 -7.56 0.14
C VAL A 57 -3.26 -7.73 1.45
N PRO A 58 -2.43 -8.78 1.60
CA PRO A 58 -1.62 -8.97 2.81
C PRO A 58 -0.63 -7.83 3.04
N ARG A 59 -0.43 -7.44 4.29
CA ARG A 59 0.57 -6.44 4.69
C ARG A 59 1.78 -7.11 5.39
N PRO A 60 3.03 -6.67 5.15
CA PRO A 60 3.43 -5.73 4.11
C PRO A 60 3.51 -6.38 2.72
N GLN A 61 3.44 -5.56 1.68
CA GLN A 61 3.97 -5.88 0.35
C GLN A 61 5.24 -5.05 0.12
N GLY A 62 6.32 -5.66 -0.37
CA GLY A 62 7.59 -4.94 -0.53
C GLY A 62 8.42 -4.91 0.75
N ALA A 63 8.97 -3.74 1.09
CA ALA A 63 9.96 -3.57 2.17
C ALA A 63 9.34 -3.15 3.51
N GLY A 64 8.10 -2.66 3.52
CA GLY A 64 7.40 -2.18 4.71
C GLY A 64 5.90 -2.09 4.48
N ILE A 65 5.16 -1.75 5.54
CA ILE A 65 3.71 -1.52 5.43
C ILE A 65 3.50 -0.17 4.77
N ASP A 66 2.52 -0.04 3.87
CA ASP A 66 2.17 1.24 3.31
C ASP A 66 1.32 2.08 4.25
N MET A 67 1.59 3.38 4.24
CA MET A 67 0.81 4.34 5.00
C MET A 67 -0.55 4.57 4.33
N GLY A 68 -1.63 4.19 5.00
CA GLY A 68 -3.00 4.39 4.53
C GLY A 68 -3.83 3.11 4.57
N ALA A 69 -4.99 3.13 3.93
CA ALA A 69 -5.95 2.02 3.94
C ALA A 69 -5.65 0.90 2.93
N TYR A 70 -4.90 1.21 1.88
CA TYR A 70 -4.52 0.31 0.80
C TYR A 70 -3.03 -0.01 0.86
N GLU A 71 -2.67 -1.24 0.54
CA GLU A 71 -1.29 -1.67 0.36
C GLU A 71 -0.96 -1.66 -1.14
N TYR A 72 0.09 -0.96 -1.54
CA TYR A 72 0.60 -1.00 -2.90
C TYR A 72 1.24 -2.36 -3.15
N TYR A 73 0.73 -3.04 -4.16
CA TYR A 73 1.30 -4.27 -4.64
C TYR A 73 1.45 -4.17 -6.14
N LYS A 74 2.65 -4.44 -6.63
CA LYS A 74 2.82 -4.73 -8.05
C LYS A 74 2.15 -6.08 -8.26
N GLU A 75 0.89 -6.07 -8.69
CA GLU A 75 0.46 -7.21 -9.50
C GLU A 75 1.44 -7.26 -10.65
N ASP A 76 2.29 -8.28 -10.69
CA ASP A 76 2.75 -8.81 -11.96
C ASP A 76 1.47 -9.25 -12.68
N LYS A 77 0.76 -8.29 -13.30
CA LYS A 77 -0.25 -8.56 -14.31
C LYS A 77 0.53 -9.10 -15.49
N VAL A 78 0.95 -10.36 -15.40
CA VAL A 78 1.01 -11.19 -16.59
C VAL A 78 -0.39 -11.05 -17.18
N PRO A 79 -0.54 -10.46 -18.38
CA PRO A 79 -1.83 -10.46 -19.02
C PRO A 79 -2.14 -11.93 -19.29
N VAL A 80 -2.94 -12.57 -18.44
CA VAL A 80 -3.56 -13.86 -18.76
C VAL A 80 -4.59 -13.57 -19.86
N LYS A 81 -4.07 -13.41 -21.07
CA LYS A 81 -4.82 -13.70 -22.29
C LYS A 81 -5.01 -15.21 -22.27
N GLY A 82 -6.10 -15.60 -21.62
CA GLY A 82 -6.62 -16.95 -21.40
C GLY A 82 -5.71 -18.11 -21.77
N GLU A 83 -5.10 -18.75 -20.77
CA GLU A 83 -4.78 -20.17 -20.83
C GLU A 83 -5.05 -20.81 -19.46
N ASP A 84 -5.79 -21.92 -19.53
CA ASP A 84 -6.12 -22.93 -18.53
C ASP A 84 -5.41 -22.89 -17.16
N LEU A 85 -6.20 -22.83 -16.09
CA LEU A 85 -5.80 -23.03 -14.69
C LEU A 85 -5.52 -24.51 -14.39
N SER A 86 -4.63 -25.14 -15.17
CA SER A 86 -4.10 -26.45 -14.83
C SER A 86 -2.58 -26.42 -14.78
N LYS A 87 -2.07 -26.61 -13.56
CA LYS A 87 -0.68 -26.92 -13.18
C LYS A 87 0.29 -25.72 -13.09
N ALA A 88 0.63 -25.39 -11.84
CA ALA A 88 2.02 -25.52 -11.39
C ALA A 88 2.05 -25.48 -9.86
N LYS A 89 1.97 -26.68 -9.28
CA LYS A 89 2.56 -26.96 -7.97
C LYS A 89 4.05 -27.17 -8.20
N SER A 90 4.88 -26.44 -7.43
CA SER A 90 6.27 -26.77 -7.08
C SER A 90 7.31 -26.68 -8.22
N PRO A 91 8.61 -26.50 -7.89
CA PRO A 91 9.41 -27.41 -7.06
C PRO A 91 9.30 -27.21 -5.55
#